data_AF-A0A1H6D5T4-F1
#
_entry.id   AF-A0A1H6D5T4-F1
#
_cell.length_a   1.000
_cell.length_b   1.000
_cell.length_c   1.000
_cell.angle_alpha   90.00
_cell.angle_beta   90.00
_cell.angle_gamma   90.00
#
_symmetry.space_group_name_H-M   'P 1'
#
loop_
_entity.id
_entity.type
_entity.pdbx_description
1 polymer ?
#
loop_
_entity_poly.entity_id
_entity_poly.type
_entity_poly.pdbx_seq_one_letter_code
_entity_poly.pdbx_strand_id
1 'polypeptide(L)'
;MSATAPADDPAPPARVVSYPRRGGPTVLRLLLGGHLRELRERAGISAEDAGYAIRGSHSKISRLENGRVGFKQRDVADLLTLYGVTDDGDRESILSLARQANSPGWWHRYGDVLPSWFEAYLGLEEAASLIRVYEVHFVPGLLQTEEYARAVVALGHPEADEEEIERRVSLRMTRQQRLMGPDAPAVWAVLDETALRRTVGTPQVMREQIRHLIELSALPNITLQVVPLTATGNGAAGGPFTILRFAEPALSDVVYLEHLTSALYLDKPSDVEAYLRAINSLCVTAGQPQDTVRLLHEILATS
;
A
#
# COMPACT_ATOMS: atom_id res chain seq x y z
N MET A 1 -17.01 59.75 8.96
CA MET A 1 -15.72 59.31 9.55
C MET A 1 -15.99 59.10 11.03
N SER A 2 -15.84 57.95 11.67
CA SER A 2 -15.20 56.68 11.31
C SER A 2 -16.07 55.53 11.83
N ALA A 3 -16.27 54.51 10.99
CA ALA A 3 -16.80 53.23 11.40
C ALA A 3 -15.63 52.39 11.94
N THR A 4 -15.73 51.97 13.20
CA THR A 4 -14.79 51.05 13.83
C THR A 4 -15.00 49.66 13.22
N ALA A 5 -13.96 49.12 12.57
CA ALA A 5 -13.97 47.75 12.07
C ALA A 5 -14.02 46.75 13.24
N PRO A 6 -14.72 45.60 13.10
CA PRO A 6 -14.66 44.56 14.10
C PRO A 6 -13.26 43.94 14.10
N ALA A 7 -12.73 43.68 15.30
CA ALA A 7 -11.49 42.95 15.47
C ALA A 7 -11.69 41.50 14.98
N ASP A 8 -10.76 41.03 14.14
CA ASP A 8 -10.67 39.63 13.73
C ASP A 8 -10.51 38.75 14.98
N ASP A 9 -11.45 37.81 15.18
CA ASP A 9 -11.33 36.76 16.18
C ASP A 9 -10.13 35.86 15.82
N PRO A 10 -9.22 35.55 16.75
CA PRO A 10 -8.13 34.63 16.49
C PRO A 10 -8.69 33.23 16.17
N ALA A 11 -8.19 32.64 15.07
CA ALA A 11 -8.54 31.28 14.68
C ALA A 11 -8.31 30.29 15.84
N PRO A 12 -9.18 29.29 16.03
CA PRO A 12 -9.06 28.34 17.13
C PRO A 12 -7.72 27.57 17.05
N PRO A 13 -7.12 27.22 18.20
CA PRO A 13 -5.85 26.49 18.24
C PRO A 13 -5.97 25.16 17.48
N ALA A 14 -4.87 24.76 16.84
CA ALA A 14 -4.77 23.49 16.14
C ALA A 14 -5.13 22.36 17.12
N ARG A 15 -6.15 21.55 16.79
CA ARG A 15 -6.48 20.38 17.59
C ARG A 15 -5.31 19.41 17.54
N VAL A 16 -4.83 18.98 18.71
CA VAL A 16 -3.92 17.85 18.89
C VAL A 16 -4.51 16.66 18.13
N VAL A 17 -3.90 16.30 17.00
CA VAL A 17 -4.31 15.16 16.20
C VAL A 17 -4.01 13.91 17.02
N SER A 18 -5.05 13.18 17.42
CA SER A 18 -4.91 11.86 18.04
C SER A 18 -4.38 10.89 16.99
N TYR A 19 -3.08 10.59 17.02
CA TYR A 19 -2.47 9.66 16.08
C TYR A 19 -2.93 8.21 16.35
N PRO A 20 -3.19 7.41 15.31
CA PRO A 20 -3.75 6.09 15.47
C PRO A 20 -2.78 5.15 16.19
N ARG A 21 -3.35 4.26 17.03
CA ARG A 21 -2.65 3.12 17.62
C ARG A 21 -2.27 2.03 16.59
N ARG A 22 -2.65 2.22 15.33
CA ARG A 22 -2.49 1.27 14.22
C ARG A 22 -1.73 1.93 13.08
N GLY A 23 -0.70 1.25 12.60
CA GLY A 23 0.06 1.66 11.42
C GLY A 23 1.56 1.68 11.71
N GLY A 24 2.31 0.88 10.94
CA GLY A 24 3.77 0.93 10.97
C GLY A 24 4.32 2.29 10.52
N PRO A 25 5.65 2.45 10.46
CA PRO A 25 6.31 3.72 10.17
C PRO A 25 5.75 4.45 8.94
N THR A 26 5.32 3.74 7.90
CA THR A 26 4.76 4.31 6.68
C THR A 26 3.44 5.06 6.90
N VAL A 27 2.55 4.59 7.79
CA VAL A 27 1.31 5.32 8.13
C VAL A 27 1.63 6.61 8.84
N LEU A 28 2.53 6.54 9.81
CA LEU A 28 2.97 7.73 10.55
C LEU A 28 3.59 8.75 9.60
N ARG A 29 4.33 8.29 8.57
CA ARG A 29 4.85 9.16 7.50
C ARG A 29 3.75 9.82 6.68
N LEU A 30 2.72 9.07 6.27
CA LEU A 30 1.60 9.63 5.52
C LEU A 30 0.80 10.65 6.34
N LEU A 31 0.48 10.33 7.60
CA LEU A 31 -0.25 11.22 8.49
C LEU A 31 0.54 12.49 8.80
N LEU A 32 1.84 12.36 9.11
CA LEU A 32 2.71 13.50 9.31
C LEU A 32 2.83 14.35 8.05
N GLY A 33 3.01 13.72 6.89
CA GLY A 33 3.09 14.41 5.61
C GLY A 33 1.82 15.22 5.31
N GLY A 34 0.65 14.58 5.46
CA GLY A 34 -0.65 15.24 5.31
C GLY A 34 -0.82 16.40 6.28
N HIS A 35 -0.46 16.21 7.55
CA HIS A 35 -0.54 17.27 8.55
C HIS A 35 0.38 18.46 8.25
N LEU A 36 1.62 18.21 7.80
CA LEU A 36 2.53 19.27 7.37
C LEU A 36 2.00 20.01 6.14
N ARG A 37 1.36 19.30 5.20
CA ARG A 37 0.70 19.92 4.05
C ARG A 37 -0.45 20.82 4.47
N GLU A 38 -1.32 20.34 5.36
CA GLU A 38 -2.44 21.14 5.90
C GLU A 38 -1.95 22.39 6.63
N LEU A 39 -0.89 22.27 7.42
CA LEU A 39 -0.23 23.42 8.07
C LEU A 39 0.30 24.42 7.04
N ARG A 40 0.99 23.93 6.01
CA ARG A 40 1.53 24.77 4.94
C ARG A 40 0.43 25.52 4.20
N GLU A 41 -0.62 24.81 3.79
CA GLU A 41 -1.75 25.37 3.04
C GLU A 41 -2.52 26.41 3.86
N ARG A 42 -2.76 26.14 5.16
CA ARG A 42 -3.39 27.11 6.08
C ARG A 42 -2.56 28.37 6.28
N ALA A 43 -1.24 28.24 6.29
CA ALA A 43 -0.34 29.38 6.38
C ALA A 43 -0.16 30.13 5.05
N GLY A 44 -0.81 29.68 3.97
CA GLY A 44 -0.72 30.31 2.63
C GLY A 44 0.66 30.17 1.98
N ILE A 45 1.47 29.21 2.40
CA ILE A 45 2.86 29.05 1.96
C ILE A 45 2.93 28.09 0.76
N SER A 46 3.70 28.47 -0.26
CA SER A 46 3.93 27.60 -1.41
C SER A 46 4.87 26.44 -1.04
N ALA A 47 4.76 25.31 -1.75
CA ALA A 47 5.71 24.20 -1.57
C ALA A 47 7.14 24.57 -1.98
N GLU A 48 7.31 25.58 -2.83
CA GLU A 48 8.62 26.12 -3.20
C GLU A 48 9.26 26.91 -2.04
N ASP A 49 8.49 27.81 -1.42
CA ASP A 49 8.95 28.60 -0.26
C ASP A 49 9.27 27.71 0.95
N ALA A 50 8.41 26.71 1.21
CA ALA A 50 8.67 25.71 2.23
C ALA A 50 9.97 24.93 1.95
N GLY A 51 10.22 24.60 0.68
CA GLY A 51 11.44 23.94 0.25
C GLY A 51 12.67 24.80 0.53
N TYR A 52 12.61 26.08 0.15
CA TYR A 52 13.69 27.04 0.38
C TYR A 52 14.06 27.17 1.87
N ALA A 53 13.06 27.26 2.75
CA ALA A 53 13.27 27.39 4.20
C ALA A 53 14.10 26.26 4.80
N ILE A 54 13.95 25.03 4.31
CA ILE A 54 14.71 23.85 4.75
C ILE A 54 15.89 23.51 3.84
N ARG A 55 16.32 24.44 2.98
CA ARG A 55 17.40 24.24 1.99
C ARG A 55 17.15 23.00 1.11
N GLY A 56 15.90 22.81 0.72
CA GLY A 56 15.40 21.71 -0.09
C GLY A 56 14.78 22.20 -1.40
N SER A 57 14.29 21.25 -2.19
CA SER A 57 13.55 21.54 -3.42
C SER A 57 12.04 21.37 -3.24
N HIS A 58 11.25 21.93 -4.15
CA HIS A 58 9.83 21.64 -4.29
C HIS A 58 9.56 20.12 -4.28
N SER A 59 10.34 19.34 -5.03
CA SER A 59 10.21 17.88 -5.09
C SER A 59 10.55 17.16 -3.77
N LYS A 60 11.31 17.80 -2.87
CA LYS A 60 11.54 17.29 -1.51
C LYS A 60 10.30 17.52 -0.64
N ILE A 61 9.70 18.72 -0.69
CA ILE A 61 8.46 19.02 0.04
C ILE A 61 7.32 18.09 -0.41
N SER A 62 7.12 17.95 -1.72
CA SER A 62 6.13 17.03 -2.26
C SER A 62 6.33 15.60 -1.75
N ARG A 63 7.57 15.08 -1.68
CA ARG A 63 7.82 13.74 -1.14
C ARG A 63 7.61 13.65 0.38
N LEU A 64 7.93 14.69 1.14
CA LEU A 64 7.66 14.75 2.59
C LEU A 64 6.16 14.74 2.86
N GLU A 65 5.40 15.58 2.16
CA GLU A 65 3.95 15.71 2.31
C GLU A 65 3.19 14.44 1.90
N ASN A 66 3.73 13.68 0.96
CA ASN A 66 3.18 12.39 0.55
C ASN A 66 3.81 11.20 1.32
N GLY A 67 4.54 11.43 2.42
CA GLY A 67 5.12 10.39 3.26
C GLY A 67 6.14 9.47 2.57
N ARG A 68 6.72 9.90 1.44
CA ARG A 68 7.62 9.10 0.59
C ARG A 68 9.08 9.11 1.03
N VAL A 69 9.46 10.04 1.91
CA VAL A 69 10.80 10.14 2.48
C VAL A 69 10.75 10.36 3.99
N GLY A 70 11.85 10.07 4.67
CA GLY A 70 11.98 10.31 6.11
C GLY A 70 11.99 11.80 6.49
N PHE A 71 11.63 12.07 7.74
CA PHE A 71 11.43 13.39 8.31
C PHE A 71 12.62 13.79 9.17
N LYS A 72 13.59 14.51 8.61
CA LYS A 72 14.70 15.05 9.42
C LYS A 72 14.12 15.99 10.48
N GLN A 73 14.45 15.75 11.75
CA GLN A 73 13.94 16.54 12.88
C GLN A 73 14.15 18.04 12.69
N ARG A 74 15.33 18.42 12.20
CA ARG A 74 15.63 19.81 11.85
C ARG A 74 14.67 20.37 10.81
N ASP A 75 14.49 19.67 9.69
CA ASP A 75 13.63 20.13 8.60
C ASP A 75 12.18 20.29 9.11
N VAL A 76 11.68 19.35 9.90
CA VAL A 76 10.33 19.45 10.51
C VAL A 76 10.24 20.65 11.44
N ALA A 77 11.21 20.85 12.33
CA ALA A 77 11.21 21.99 13.26
C ALA A 77 11.23 23.34 12.52
N ASP A 78 12.03 23.45 11.46
CA ASP A 78 12.13 24.65 10.61
C ASP A 78 10.79 24.91 9.88
N LEU A 79 10.15 23.88 9.33
CA LEU A 79 8.83 23.98 8.71
C LEU A 79 7.74 24.39 9.70
N LEU A 80 7.72 23.82 10.91
CA LEU A 80 6.74 24.18 11.94
C LEU A 80 6.85 25.65 12.33
N THR A 81 8.08 26.18 12.42
CA THR A 81 8.32 27.61 12.65
C THR A 81 7.79 28.44 11.49
N LEU A 82 8.09 28.05 10.25
CA LEU A 82 7.62 28.74 9.05
C LEU A 82 6.07 28.74 8.96
N TYR A 83 5.42 27.65 9.34
CA TYR A 83 3.96 27.50 9.31
C TYR A 83 3.26 28.18 10.50
N GLY A 84 4.00 28.83 11.40
CA GLY A 84 3.44 29.57 12.53
C GLY A 84 3.01 28.70 13.71
N VAL A 85 3.49 27.46 13.81
CA VAL A 85 3.24 26.59 14.97
C VAL A 85 4.14 27.04 16.13
N THR A 86 3.54 27.70 17.10
CA THR A 86 4.24 28.35 18.23
C THR A 86 4.03 27.65 19.57
N ASP A 87 2.99 26.82 19.71
CA ASP A 87 2.76 26.04 20.93
C ASP A 87 3.80 24.91 21.07
N ASP A 88 4.53 24.90 22.19
CA ASP A 88 5.60 23.92 22.42
C ASP A 88 5.09 22.48 22.53
N GLY A 89 3.86 22.29 23.03
CA GLY A 89 3.22 20.97 23.13
C GLY A 89 2.89 20.38 21.77
N ASP A 90 2.30 21.18 20.88
CA ASP A 90 2.03 20.80 19.50
C ASP A 90 3.32 20.50 18.73
N ARG A 91 4.34 21.36 18.89
CA ARG A 91 5.65 21.16 18.24
C ARG A 91 6.30 19.85 18.67
N GLU A 92 6.36 19.60 19.97
CA GLU A 92 6.98 18.37 20.50
C GLU A 92 6.18 17.12 20.08
N SER A 93 4.85 17.21 20.02
CA SER A 93 4.00 16.12 19.55
C SER A 93 4.31 15.75 18.08
N ILE A 94 4.43 16.74 17.20
CA ILE A 94 4.75 16.53 15.78
C ILE A 94 6.20 16.02 15.61
N LEU A 95 7.16 16.56 16.37
CA LEU A 95 8.55 16.10 16.32
C LEU A 95 8.70 14.67 16.84
N SER A 96 7.96 14.31 17.89
CA SER A 96 7.88 12.93 18.39
C SER A 96 7.32 11.98 17.34
N LEU A 97 6.24 12.38 16.65
CA LEU A 97 5.71 11.62 15.53
C LEU A 97 6.73 11.44 14.41
N ALA A 98 7.48 12.50 14.07
CA ALA A 98 8.55 12.42 13.07
C ALA A 98 9.65 11.43 13.46
N ARG A 99 9.97 11.27 14.75
CA ARG A 99 10.91 10.24 15.23
C ARG A 99 10.34 8.85 15.03
N GLN A 100 9.07 8.63 15.40
CA GLN A 100 8.39 7.35 15.25
C GLN A 100 8.21 6.97 13.76
N ALA A 101 7.87 7.93 12.90
CA ALA A 101 7.73 7.75 11.45
C ALA A 101 9.06 7.39 10.77
N ASN A 102 10.20 7.76 11.37
CA ASN A 102 11.52 7.39 10.87
C ASN A 102 12.01 6.03 11.37
N SER A 103 11.31 5.41 12.34
CA SER A 103 11.69 4.08 12.82
C SER A 103 11.70 3.09 11.64
N PRO A 104 12.71 2.21 11.55
CA PRO A 104 12.74 1.19 10.51
C PRO A 104 11.54 0.23 10.66
N GLY A 105 10.90 -0.13 9.55
CA GLY A 105 9.93 -1.23 9.53
C GLY A 105 10.63 -2.58 9.69
N TRP A 106 9.86 -3.63 10.01
CA TRP A 106 10.40 -4.99 10.16
C TRP A 106 11.11 -5.49 8.89
N TRP A 107 10.72 -4.98 7.72
CA TRP A 107 11.32 -5.31 6.44
C TRP A 107 12.73 -4.75 6.23
N HIS A 108 13.20 -3.84 7.10
CA HIS A 108 14.54 -3.27 7.01
C HIS A 108 15.65 -4.34 7.05
N ARG A 109 15.39 -5.48 7.71
CA ARG A 109 16.32 -6.63 7.72
C ARG A 109 16.49 -7.31 6.35
N TYR A 110 15.67 -6.94 5.37
CA TYR A 110 15.71 -7.44 3.99
C TYR A 110 16.20 -6.38 2.99
N GLY A 111 16.74 -5.24 3.45
CA GLY A 111 17.08 -4.09 2.59
C GLY A 111 18.11 -4.36 1.49
N ASP A 112 18.86 -5.45 1.58
CA ASP A 112 19.79 -5.94 0.56
C ASP A 112 19.10 -6.66 -0.61
N VAL A 113 17.96 -7.31 -0.37
CA VAL A 113 17.17 -8.00 -1.40
C VAL A 113 15.93 -7.21 -1.81
N LEU A 114 15.54 -6.22 -1.02
CA LEU A 114 14.31 -5.46 -1.19
C LEU A 114 14.56 -4.24 -2.10
N PRO A 115 13.89 -4.14 -3.26
CA PRO A 115 13.97 -2.92 -4.05
C PRO A 115 13.38 -1.75 -3.26
N SER A 116 14.04 -0.59 -3.30
CA SER A 116 13.62 0.60 -2.55
C SER A 116 12.21 1.08 -2.91
N TRP A 117 11.77 0.84 -4.16
CA TRP A 117 10.40 1.15 -4.60
C TRP A 117 9.34 0.22 -3.99
N PHE A 118 9.70 -0.95 -3.45
CA PHE A 118 8.79 -1.92 -2.84
C PHE A 118 8.64 -1.73 -1.32
N GLU A 119 9.61 -1.09 -0.65
CA GLU A 119 9.54 -0.80 0.79
C GLU A 119 8.28 -0.02 1.18
N ALA A 120 7.92 0.97 0.36
CA ALA A 120 6.72 1.78 0.60
C ALA A 120 5.46 0.90 0.55
N TYR A 121 5.37 -0.01 -0.42
CA TYR A 121 4.27 -0.95 -0.54
C TYR A 121 4.13 -1.82 0.70
N LEU A 122 5.21 -2.36 1.28
CA LEU A 122 5.12 -3.20 2.48
C LEU A 122 4.50 -2.47 3.67
N GLY A 123 4.87 -1.21 3.89
CA GLY A 123 4.29 -0.43 4.98
C GLY A 123 2.85 0.01 4.72
N LEU A 124 2.46 0.21 3.46
CA LEU A 124 1.05 0.46 3.10
C LEU A 124 0.21 -0.82 3.18
N GLU A 125 0.76 -1.95 2.73
CA GLU A 125 0.17 -3.27 2.88
C GLU A 125 -0.11 -3.53 4.35
N GLU A 126 0.90 -3.38 5.23
CA GLU A 126 0.81 -3.52 6.71
C GLU A 126 -0.22 -2.58 7.36
N ALA A 127 -0.56 -1.49 6.72
CA ALA A 127 -1.52 -0.52 7.23
C ALA A 127 -2.95 -0.72 6.72
N ALA A 128 -3.08 -1.38 5.57
CA ALA A 128 -4.37 -1.57 4.93
C ALA A 128 -5.30 -2.40 5.83
N SER A 129 -6.56 -1.98 5.88
CA SER A 129 -7.67 -2.76 6.44
C SER A 129 -8.41 -3.55 5.37
N LEU A 130 -8.31 -3.11 4.11
CA LEU A 130 -8.84 -3.81 2.94
C LEU A 130 -7.82 -3.72 1.80
N ILE A 131 -7.45 -4.86 1.25
CA ILE A 131 -6.59 -5.02 0.07
C ILE A 131 -7.45 -5.59 -1.04
N ARG A 132 -7.59 -4.86 -2.15
CA ARG A 132 -8.25 -5.36 -3.35
C ARG A 132 -7.21 -5.52 -4.45
N VAL A 133 -7.06 -6.72 -4.99
CA VAL A 133 -6.01 -7.01 -5.96
C VAL A 133 -6.61 -7.64 -7.21
N TYR A 134 -6.18 -7.17 -8.36
CA TYR A 134 -6.38 -7.85 -9.64
C TYR A 134 -5.04 -8.35 -10.15
N GLU A 135 -4.93 -9.65 -10.37
CA GLU A 135 -3.73 -10.29 -10.90
C GLU A 135 -4.02 -11.04 -12.20
N VAL A 136 -3.08 -10.94 -13.14
CA VAL A 136 -3.19 -11.56 -14.46
C VAL A 136 -2.12 -12.62 -14.66
N HIS A 137 -0.93 -12.42 -14.11
CA HIS A 137 0.24 -13.26 -14.44
C HIS A 137 0.55 -14.29 -13.37
N PHE A 138 0.37 -13.94 -12.09
CA PHE A 138 0.76 -14.76 -10.96
C PHE A 138 -0.30 -14.72 -9.88
N VAL A 139 -0.34 -15.75 -9.03
CA VAL A 139 -1.13 -15.67 -7.80
C VAL A 139 -0.59 -14.52 -6.92
N PRO A 140 -1.43 -13.65 -6.31
CA PRO A 140 -0.99 -12.55 -5.46
C PRO A 140 -0.05 -13.01 -4.36
N GLY A 141 1.02 -12.25 -4.09
CA GLY A 141 2.06 -12.67 -3.14
C GLY A 141 1.57 -13.03 -1.73
N LEU A 142 0.43 -12.48 -1.30
CA LEU A 142 -0.20 -12.81 -0.02
C LEU A 142 -0.92 -14.18 -0.01
N LEU A 143 -1.16 -14.79 -1.17
CA LEU A 143 -1.92 -16.03 -1.33
C LEU A 143 -1.05 -17.17 -1.90
N GLN A 144 0.27 -17.00 -1.94
CA GLN A 144 1.20 -17.98 -2.51
C GLN A 144 1.67 -19.01 -1.48
N THR A 145 1.86 -20.26 -1.88
CA THR A 145 2.65 -21.20 -1.08
C THR A 145 4.14 -20.83 -1.16
N GLU A 146 4.94 -21.36 -0.23
CA GLU A 146 6.38 -21.13 -0.21
C GLU A 146 7.06 -21.58 -1.52
N GLU A 147 6.74 -22.78 -2.00
CA GLU A 147 7.31 -23.32 -3.24
C GLU A 147 6.89 -22.54 -4.49
N TYR A 148 5.64 -22.08 -4.54
CA TYR A 148 5.20 -21.21 -5.64
C TYR A 148 5.93 -19.86 -5.58
N ALA A 149 6.07 -19.29 -4.38
CA ALA A 149 6.81 -18.06 -4.16
C ALA A 149 8.28 -18.20 -4.60
N ARG A 150 8.93 -19.32 -4.27
CA ARG A 150 10.30 -19.64 -4.72
C ARG A 150 10.40 -19.66 -6.24
N ALA A 151 9.47 -20.34 -6.90
CA ALA A 151 9.42 -20.39 -8.36
C ALA A 151 9.20 -19.01 -9.01
N VAL A 152 8.33 -18.17 -8.45
CA VAL A 152 8.14 -16.78 -8.92
C VAL A 152 9.40 -15.93 -8.73
N VAL A 153 10.05 -16.04 -7.56
CA VAL A 153 11.27 -15.29 -7.26
C VAL A 153 12.40 -15.68 -8.23
N ALA A 154 12.61 -16.98 -8.47
CA ALA A 154 13.62 -17.46 -9.40
C ALA A 154 13.39 -16.97 -10.85
N LEU A 155 12.12 -16.82 -11.27
CA LEU A 155 11.78 -16.25 -12.58
C LEU A 155 12.11 -14.75 -12.68
N GLY A 156 11.88 -13.99 -11.62
CA GLY A 156 12.15 -12.55 -11.57
C GLY A 156 13.63 -12.20 -11.35
N HIS A 157 14.40 -13.13 -10.78
CA HIS A 157 15.80 -12.94 -10.40
C HIS A 157 16.66 -14.13 -10.84
N PRO A 158 16.85 -14.33 -12.16
CA PRO A 158 17.57 -15.50 -12.68
C PRO A 158 19.06 -15.56 -12.30
N GLU A 159 19.64 -14.44 -11.86
CA GLU A 159 21.04 -14.33 -11.43
C GLU A 159 21.21 -14.38 -9.91
N ALA A 160 20.11 -14.46 -9.14
CA ALA A 160 20.18 -14.54 -7.68
C ALA A 160 20.69 -15.92 -7.24
N ASP A 161 21.51 -15.93 -6.18
CA ASP A 161 21.91 -17.17 -5.52
C ASP A 161 20.80 -17.72 -4.60
N GLU A 162 20.99 -18.94 -4.09
CA GLU A 162 19.98 -19.60 -3.24
C GLU A 162 19.72 -18.84 -1.94
N GLU A 163 20.73 -18.14 -1.39
CA GLU A 163 20.56 -17.34 -0.17
C GLU A 163 19.68 -16.12 -0.42
N GLU A 164 19.90 -15.41 -1.54
CA GLU A 164 19.05 -14.31 -1.96
C GLU A 164 17.61 -14.77 -2.24
N ILE A 165 17.44 -15.90 -2.94
CA ILE A 165 16.11 -16.49 -3.20
C ILE A 165 15.40 -16.79 -1.88
N GLU A 166 16.08 -17.48 -0.95
CA GLU A 166 15.54 -17.82 0.36
C GLU A 166 15.10 -16.57 1.13
N ARG A 167 15.91 -15.51 1.12
CA ARG A 167 15.57 -14.27 1.82
C ARG A 167 14.35 -13.58 1.21
N ARG A 168 14.21 -13.58 -0.12
CA ARG A 168 13.03 -13.04 -0.81
C ARG A 168 11.77 -13.88 -0.52
N VAL A 169 11.89 -15.20 -0.48
CA VAL A 169 10.79 -16.12 -0.10
C VAL A 169 10.37 -15.89 1.34
N SER A 170 11.34 -15.87 2.26
CA SER A 170 11.14 -15.57 3.68
C SER A 170 10.45 -14.22 3.92
N LEU A 171 10.82 -13.17 3.16
CA LEU A 171 10.12 -11.88 3.19
C LEU A 171 8.64 -12.05 2.82
N ARG A 172 8.36 -12.80 1.75
CA ARG A 172 6.99 -13.06 1.27
C ARG A 172 6.16 -13.84 2.30
N MET A 173 6.72 -14.90 2.87
CA MET A 173 6.05 -15.71 3.88
C MET A 173 5.78 -14.91 5.18
N THR A 174 6.70 -14.03 5.57
CA THR A 174 6.51 -13.14 6.72
C THR A 174 5.29 -12.22 6.52
N ARG A 175 5.07 -11.70 5.31
CA ARG A 175 3.91 -10.86 4.99
C ARG A 175 2.59 -11.61 5.16
N GLN A 176 2.55 -12.86 4.74
CA GLN A 176 1.34 -13.68 4.77
C GLN A 176 0.83 -13.98 6.18
N GLN A 177 1.72 -14.04 7.17
CA GLN A 177 1.34 -14.27 8.57
C GLN A 177 0.28 -13.27 9.06
N ARG A 178 0.26 -12.06 8.47
CA ARG A 178 -0.72 -11.02 8.81
C ARG A 178 -2.16 -11.40 8.46
N LEU A 179 -2.38 -12.33 7.52
CA LEU A 179 -3.73 -12.78 7.16
C LEU A 179 -4.44 -13.56 8.25
N MET A 180 -3.70 -14.05 9.25
CA MET A 180 -4.21 -14.93 10.31
C MET A 180 -4.38 -14.23 11.67
N GLY A 181 -4.03 -12.94 11.76
CA GLY A 181 -4.08 -12.17 13.00
C GLY A 181 -5.47 -11.57 13.31
N PRO A 182 -5.72 -11.10 14.54
CA PRO A 182 -6.96 -10.43 14.91
C PRO A 182 -7.20 -9.13 14.12
N ASP A 183 -6.12 -8.51 13.65
CA ASP A 183 -6.14 -7.30 12.81
C ASP A 183 -5.82 -7.61 11.34
N ALA A 184 -6.13 -8.83 10.88
CA ALA A 184 -5.93 -9.21 9.49
C ALA A 184 -6.74 -8.30 8.55
N PRO A 185 -6.14 -7.85 7.43
CA PRO A 185 -6.90 -7.12 6.43
C PRO A 185 -7.94 -8.04 5.78
N ALA A 186 -9.06 -7.45 5.35
CA ALA A 186 -9.88 -8.08 4.34
C ALA A 186 -9.11 -8.09 3.01
N VAL A 187 -9.06 -9.24 2.34
CA VAL A 187 -8.42 -9.39 1.03
C VAL A 187 -9.48 -9.78 0.02
N TRP A 188 -9.63 -8.98 -1.03
CA TRP A 188 -10.44 -9.32 -2.18
C TRP A 188 -9.54 -9.49 -3.39
N ALA A 189 -9.28 -10.75 -3.75
CA ALA A 189 -8.46 -11.10 -4.89
C ALA A 189 -9.34 -11.49 -6.08
N VAL A 190 -9.14 -10.80 -7.19
CA VAL A 190 -9.66 -11.18 -8.50
C VAL A 190 -8.49 -11.68 -9.33
N LEU A 191 -8.56 -12.93 -9.78
CA LEU A 191 -7.53 -13.55 -10.62
C LEU A 191 -8.05 -13.72 -12.03
N ASP A 192 -7.22 -13.43 -13.02
CA ASP A 192 -7.43 -13.98 -14.35
C ASP A 192 -7.17 -15.50 -14.33
N GLU A 193 -8.01 -16.29 -14.98
CA GLU A 193 -7.84 -17.75 -15.04
C GLU A 193 -6.48 -18.15 -15.64
N THR A 194 -5.87 -17.31 -16.48
CA THR A 194 -4.51 -17.56 -17.01
C THR A 194 -3.44 -17.64 -15.92
N ALA A 195 -3.56 -16.91 -14.81
CA ALA A 195 -2.64 -16.96 -13.68
C ALA A 195 -2.64 -18.34 -12.97
N LEU A 196 -3.73 -19.09 -13.13
CA LEU A 196 -3.93 -20.42 -12.53
C LEU A 196 -3.57 -21.56 -13.49
N ARG A 197 -3.53 -21.28 -14.79
CA ARG A 197 -3.24 -22.28 -15.83
C ARG A 197 -1.82 -22.22 -16.37
N ARG A 198 -1.16 -21.07 -16.30
CA ARG A 198 0.24 -20.95 -16.70
C ARG A 198 1.12 -21.59 -15.63
N THR A 199 1.86 -22.62 -16.02
CA THR A 199 2.74 -23.33 -15.09
C THR A 199 3.84 -22.42 -14.56
N VAL A 200 3.90 -22.31 -13.23
CA VAL A 200 4.98 -21.66 -12.47
C VAL A 200 5.63 -22.74 -11.61
N GLY A 201 6.95 -22.92 -11.74
CA GLY A 201 7.66 -24.04 -11.13
C GLY A 201 7.28 -25.37 -11.80
N THR A 202 6.82 -26.34 -11.02
CA THR A 202 6.42 -27.68 -11.51
C THR A 202 4.90 -27.88 -11.44
N PRO A 203 4.33 -28.89 -12.14
CA PRO A 203 2.92 -29.25 -11.98
C PRO A 203 2.53 -29.54 -10.53
N GLN A 204 3.43 -30.13 -9.73
CA GLN A 204 3.21 -30.38 -8.31
C GLN A 204 3.09 -29.06 -7.52
N VAL A 205 3.98 -28.10 -7.78
CA VAL A 205 3.92 -26.75 -7.16
C VAL A 205 2.60 -26.07 -7.49
N MET A 206 2.15 -26.13 -8.75
CA MET A 206 0.85 -25.61 -9.16
C MET A 206 -0.30 -26.29 -8.42
N ARG A 207 -0.29 -27.62 -8.32
CA ARG A 207 -1.34 -28.38 -7.62
C ARG A 207 -1.42 -28.00 -6.14
N GLU A 208 -0.29 -27.86 -5.44
CA GLU A 208 -0.28 -27.39 -4.06
C GLU A 208 -0.76 -25.94 -3.94
N GLN A 209 -0.35 -25.06 -4.86
CA GLN A 209 -0.83 -23.69 -4.91
C GLN A 209 -2.35 -23.60 -5.06
N ILE A 210 -2.94 -24.41 -5.95
CA ILE A 210 -4.41 -24.40 -6.15
C ILE A 210 -5.14 -24.95 -4.92
N ARG A 211 -4.63 -26.01 -4.27
CA ARG A 211 -5.21 -26.51 -3.01
C ARG A 211 -5.16 -25.44 -1.92
N HIS A 212 -4.04 -24.74 -1.81
CA HIS A 212 -3.89 -23.66 -0.85
C HIS A 212 -4.90 -22.52 -1.11
N LEU A 213 -5.17 -22.15 -2.36
CA LEU A 213 -6.21 -21.16 -2.68
C LEU A 213 -7.61 -21.63 -2.27
N ILE A 214 -7.92 -22.92 -2.40
CA ILE A 214 -9.18 -23.49 -1.91
C ILE A 214 -9.27 -23.37 -0.39
N GLU A 215 -8.21 -23.68 0.35
CA GLU A 215 -8.16 -23.52 1.81
C GLU A 215 -8.34 -22.05 2.23
N LEU A 216 -7.62 -21.12 1.58
CA LEU A 216 -7.74 -19.69 1.85
C LEU A 216 -9.13 -19.14 1.56
N SER A 217 -9.83 -19.68 0.56
CA SER A 217 -11.21 -19.27 0.23
C SER A 217 -12.23 -19.57 1.33
N ALA A 218 -11.88 -20.42 2.31
CA ALA A 218 -12.71 -20.69 3.47
C ALA A 218 -12.53 -19.66 4.60
N LEU A 219 -11.51 -18.79 4.53
CA LEU A 219 -11.26 -17.77 5.55
C LEU A 219 -12.24 -16.59 5.40
N PRO A 220 -12.80 -16.07 6.51
CA PRO A 220 -13.84 -15.04 6.46
C PRO A 220 -13.33 -13.67 5.97
N ASN A 221 -12.03 -13.43 6.04
CA ASN A 221 -11.38 -12.21 5.57
C ASN A 221 -10.85 -12.32 4.13
N ILE A 222 -11.03 -13.44 3.43
CA ILE A 222 -10.54 -13.63 2.07
C ILE A 222 -11.70 -13.91 1.11
N THR A 223 -11.86 -13.04 0.11
CA THR A 223 -12.73 -13.25 -1.03
C THR A 223 -11.88 -13.51 -2.26
N LEU A 224 -11.99 -14.71 -2.82
CA LEU A 224 -11.32 -15.10 -4.06
C LEU A 224 -12.34 -15.21 -5.20
N GLN A 225 -12.06 -14.54 -6.31
CA GLN A 225 -12.84 -14.66 -7.53
C GLN A 225 -11.92 -14.88 -8.73
N VAL A 226 -12.38 -15.66 -9.70
CA VAL A 226 -11.65 -15.89 -10.96
C VAL A 226 -12.46 -15.35 -12.14
N VAL A 227 -11.81 -14.55 -12.98
CA VAL A 227 -12.31 -14.16 -14.30
C VAL A 227 -12.03 -15.32 -15.26
N PRO A 228 -13.07 -16.02 -15.75
CA PRO A 228 -12.86 -17.18 -16.61
C PRO A 228 -12.36 -16.79 -18.00
N LEU A 229 -11.66 -17.69 -18.68
CA LEU A 229 -11.16 -17.47 -20.06
C LEU A 229 -12.28 -17.17 -21.07
N THR A 230 -13.50 -17.58 -20.77
CA THR A 230 -14.70 -17.37 -21.59
C THR A 230 -15.37 -16.01 -21.35
N ALA A 231 -14.94 -15.25 -20.34
CA ALA A 231 -15.49 -13.94 -20.06
C ALA A 231 -15.26 -12.98 -21.23
N THR A 232 -16.31 -12.26 -21.62
CA THR A 232 -16.25 -11.22 -22.65
C THR A 232 -16.30 -9.84 -22.00
N GLY A 233 -15.26 -9.03 -22.26
CA GLY A 233 -15.13 -7.68 -21.70
C GLY A 233 -14.28 -7.64 -20.44
N ASN A 234 -13.01 -7.26 -20.59
CA ASN A 234 -12.09 -7.07 -19.47
C ASN A 234 -12.20 -5.62 -18.99
N GLY A 235 -12.88 -5.39 -17.87
CA GLY A 235 -12.99 -4.08 -17.23
C GLY A 235 -11.66 -3.47 -16.77
N ALA A 236 -10.56 -4.23 -16.82
CA ALA A 236 -9.21 -3.81 -16.48
C ALA A 236 -8.23 -3.97 -17.65
N ALA A 237 -8.44 -3.20 -18.73
CA ALA A 237 -7.49 -3.15 -19.87
C ALA A 237 -6.06 -2.70 -19.47
N GLY A 238 -5.85 -2.21 -18.24
CA GLY A 238 -4.59 -1.63 -17.76
C GLY A 238 -3.59 -2.60 -17.11
N GLY A 239 -3.89 -3.89 -16.97
CA GLY A 239 -3.00 -4.87 -16.32
C GLY A 239 -3.24 -5.04 -14.81
N PRO A 240 -2.34 -5.72 -14.09
CA PRO A 240 -2.49 -6.00 -12.66
C PRO A 240 -2.35 -4.74 -11.81
N PHE A 241 -3.12 -4.66 -10.72
CA PHE A 241 -3.06 -3.56 -9.77
C PHE A 241 -3.55 -3.98 -8.39
N THR A 242 -3.11 -3.24 -7.37
CA THR A 242 -3.60 -3.40 -5.99
C THR A 242 -4.15 -2.08 -5.48
N ILE A 243 -5.32 -2.11 -4.83
CA ILE A 243 -5.89 -0.97 -4.11
C ILE A 243 -5.78 -1.26 -2.61
N LEU A 244 -5.05 -0.41 -1.91
CA LEU A 244 -4.85 -0.43 -0.47
C LEU A 244 -5.78 0.60 0.16
N ARG A 245 -6.67 0.12 1.03
CA ARG A 245 -7.64 0.96 1.75
C ARG A 245 -7.38 0.89 3.23
N PHE A 246 -7.47 2.02 3.89
CA PHE A 246 -7.06 2.18 5.28
C PHE A 246 -8.27 2.40 6.19
N ALA A 247 -8.18 1.95 7.44
CA ALA A 247 -9.22 2.19 8.45
C ALA A 247 -9.18 3.63 8.97
N GLU A 248 -8.04 4.30 8.84
CA GLU A 248 -7.81 5.68 9.26
C GLU A 248 -8.45 6.65 8.25
N PRO A 249 -9.50 7.41 8.62
CA PRO A 249 -10.20 8.30 7.68
C PRO A 249 -9.34 9.40 7.08
N ALA A 250 -8.24 9.78 7.75
CA ALA A 250 -7.31 10.77 7.24
C ALA A 250 -6.43 10.25 6.07
N LEU A 251 -6.39 8.93 5.83
CA LEU A 251 -5.62 8.33 4.75
C LEU A 251 -6.48 8.08 3.51
N SER A 252 -6.05 8.65 2.39
CA SER A 252 -6.60 8.31 1.07
C SER A 252 -6.24 6.87 0.70
N ASP A 253 -7.16 6.20 0.00
CA ASP A 253 -6.87 4.92 -0.66
C ASP A 253 -5.71 5.09 -1.66
N VAL A 254 -4.86 4.07 -1.78
CA VAL A 254 -3.69 4.07 -2.68
C VAL A 254 -3.80 2.94 -3.69
N VAL A 255 -3.68 3.27 -4.97
CA VAL A 255 -3.46 2.28 -6.04
C VAL A 255 -1.98 2.06 -6.22
N TYR A 256 -1.57 0.80 -6.20
CA TYR A 256 -0.22 0.33 -6.48
C TYR A 256 -0.18 -0.38 -7.83
N LEU A 257 0.73 0.07 -8.70
CA LEU A 257 1.01 -0.51 -10.01
C LEU A 257 2.48 -0.93 -10.04
N GLU A 258 2.71 -2.23 -10.14
CA GLU A 258 4.07 -2.79 -10.21
C GLU A 258 4.54 -2.84 -11.66
N HIS A 259 5.76 -2.35 -11.89
CA HIS A 259 6.49 -2.55 -13.14
C HIS A 259 7.78 -3.33 -12.85
N LEU A 260 8.46 -3.78 -13.90
CA LEU A 260 9.65 -4.62 -13.79
C LEU A 260 10.75 -4.06 -12.86
N THR A 261 10.95 -2.75 -12.87
CA THR A 261 12.05 -2.09 -12.12
C THR A 261 11.60 -0.92 -11.27
N SER A 262 10.29 -0.69 -11.18
CA SER A 262 9.71 0.46 -10.50
C SER A 262 8.26 0.20 -10.11
N ALA A 263 7.66 1.11 -9.36
CA ALA A 263 6.24 1.08 -9.11
C ALA A 263 5.64 2.49 -9.14
N LEU A 264 4.36 2.57 -9.48
CA LEU A 264 3.57 3.79 -9.32
C LEU A 264 2.61 3.63 -8.14
N TYR A 265 2.44 4.73 -7.42
CA TYR A 265 1.50 4.84 -6.32
C TYR A 265 0.57 6.02 -6.62
N LEU A 266 -0.70 5.74 -6.87
CA LEU A 266 -1.69 6.74 -7.22
C LEU A 266 -2.61 6.96 -6.01
N ASP A 267 -2.66 8.18 -5.53
CA ASP A 267 -3.45 8.61 -4.37
C ASP A 267 -4.40 9.78 -4.70
N LYS A 268 -4.42 10.22 -5.97
CA LYS A 268 -5.37 11.22 -6.45
C LYS A 268 -6.78 10.62 -6.51
N PRO A 269 -7.81 11.31 -5.99
CA PRO A 269 -9.18 10.78 -5.97
C PRO A 269 -9.68 10.31 -7.35
N SER A 270 -9.39 11.05 -8.42
CA SER A 270 -9.78 10.70 -9.79
C SER A 270 -9.15 9.40 -10.29
N ASP A 271 -7.88 9.18 -9.94
CA ASP A 271 -7.14 7.98 -10.35
C ASP A 271 -7.68 6.77 -9.58
N VAL A 272 -7.79 6.90 -8.25
CA VAL A 272 -8.34 5.85 -7.38
C VAL A 272 -9.76 5.45 -7.81
N GLU A 273 -10.63 6.42 -8.10
CA GLU A 273 -12.01 6.17 -8.54
C GLU A 273 -12.07 5.40 -9.86
N ALA A 274 -11.16 5.67 -10.80
CA ALA A 274 -11.06 4.92 -12.05
C ALA A 274 -10.72 3.44 -11.79
N TYR A 275 -9.75 3.15 -10.92
CA TYR A 275 -9.37 1.78 -10.56
C TYR A 275 -10.45 1.07 -9.73
N LEU A 276 -11.14 1.79 -8.84
CA LEU A 276 -12.29 1.23 -8.10
C LEU A 276 -13.41 0.79 -9.04
N ARG A 277 -13.73 1.59 -10.05
CA ARG A 277 -14.70 1.22 -11.10
C ARG A 277 -14.23 -0.01 -11.89
N ALA A 278 -12.95 -0.06 -12.25
CA ALA A 278 -12.37 -1.18 -12.97
C ALA A 278 -12.50 -2.50 -12.18
N ILE A 279 -12.08 -2.52 -10.91
CA ILE A 279 -12.17 -3.74 -10.08
C ILE A 279 -13.61 -4.12 -9.75
N ASN A 280 -14.53 -3.16 -9.60
CA ASN A 280 -15.94 -3.46 -9.41
C ASN A 280 -16.54 -4.12 -10.65
N SER A 281 -16.18 -3.65 -11.84
CA SER A 281 -16.56 -4.29 -13.10
C SER A 281 -16.00 -5.71 -13.20
N LEU A 282 -14.72 -5.91 -12.86
CA LEU A 282 -14.10 -7.23 -12.81
C LEU A 282 -14.82 -8.18 -11.84
N CYS A 283 -15.23 -7.72 -10.66
CA CYS A 283 -15.97 -8.55 -9.69
C CYS A 283 -17.33 -9.01 -10.22
N VAL A 284 -17.96 -8.23 -11.11
CA VAL A 284 -19.23 -8.59 -11.77
C VAL A 284 -19.00 -9.62 -12.87
N THR A 285 -17.90 -9.48 -13.62
CA THR A 285 -17.53 -10.44 -14.68
C THR A 285 -16.97 -11.75 -14.14
N ALA A 286 -16.25 -11.69 -13.03
CA ALA A 286 -15.66 -12.85 -12.38
C ALA A 286 -16.74 -13.80 -11.85
N GLY A 287 -16.42 -15.09 -11.79
CA GLY A 287 -17.28 -16.08 -11.15
C GLY A 287 -17.60 -15.68 -9.71
N GLN A 288 -18.77 -16.08 -9.22
CA GLN A 288 -19.06 -15.90 -7.80
C GLN A 288 -18.03 -16.67 -6.95
N PRO A 289 -17.79 -16.29 -5.69
CA PRO A 289 -16.81 -16.98 -4.85
C PRO A 289 -17.04 -18.50 -4.78
N GLN A 290 -18.29 -18.96 -4.81
CA GLN A 290 -18.63 -20.38 -4.82
C GLN A 290 -18.24 -21.09 -6.13
N ASP A 291 -18.47 -20.43 -7.28
CA ASP A 291 -18.06 -20.95 -8.60
C ASP A 291 -16.54 -20.99 -8.74
N THR A 292 -15.83 -20.07 -8.06
CA THR A 292 -14.37 -20.05 -8.05
C THR A 292 -13.80 -21.32 -7.44
N VAL A 293 -14.33 -21.78 -6.30
CA VAL A 293 -13.88 -23.04 -5.68
C VAL A 293 -14.11 -24.24 -6.60
N ARG A 294 -15.26 -24.27 -7.31
CA ARG A 294 -15.53 -25.32 -8.32
C ARG A 294 -14.49 -25.30 -9.44
N LEU A 295 -14.19 -24.13 -10.00
CA LEU A 295 -13.17 -23.99 -11.06
C LEU A 295 -11.78 -24.46 -10.57
N LEU A 296 -11.39 -24.13 -9.34
CA LEU A 296 -10.12 -24.59 -8.78
C LEU A 296 -10.06 -26.12 -8.67
N HIS A 297 -11.16 -26.77 -8.28
CA HIS A 297 -11.24 -28.24 -8.30
C HIS A 297 -11.15 -28.83 -9.71
N GLU A 298 -11.76 -28.21 -10.71
CA GLU A 298 -11.68 -28.63 -12.12
C GLU A 298 -10.24 -28.52 -12.66
N ILE A 299 -9.53 -27.43 -12.33
CA ILE A 299 -8.10 -27.27 -12.65
C ILE A 299 -7.28 -28.39 -12.01
N LEU A 300 -7.53 -28.72 -10.73
CA LEU A 300 -6.85 -29.83 -10.06
C LEU A 300 -7.13 -31.21 -10.66
N ALA A 301 -8.31 -31.42 -11.25
CA ALA A 301 -8.66 -32.69 -11.88
C ALA A 301 -7.98 -32.88 -13.25
N THR A 302 -7.59 -31.79 -13.91
CA THR A 302 -7.03 -31.78 -15.27
C THR A 302 -5.51 -31.58 -15.32
N SER A 303 -4.89 -31.24 -14.19
CA SER A 303 -3.44 -30.95 -14.05
C SER A 303 -2.61 -32.11 -13.50
#